data_AF-A0A7C1KND0-F1
#
_entry.id   AF-A0A7C1KND0-F1
#
_cell.length_a   1.000
_cell.length_b   1.000
_cell.length_c   1.000
_cell.angle_alpha   90.00
_cell.angle_beta   90.00
_cell.angle_gamma   90.00
#
_symmetry.space_group_name_H-M   'P 1'
#
loop_
_entity.id
_entity.type
_entity.pdbx_description
1 polymer ?
#
loop_
_entity_poly.entity_id
_entity_poly.type
_entity_poly.pdbx_seq_one_letter_code
_entity_poly.pdbx_strand_id
1 'polypeptide(L)'
;MEKPKIVEQKIPEFMQGIPLINIYIIKDNGRYMAKCPELDIITEMDTSEEALNSILEMLKEYAEDYRNREGLYIKSPNRAHHKPYVDKILDCKDKWALYELVTVKYGHIHVR
;
A
#
# COMPACT_ATOMS: atom_id res chain seq x y z
N MET A 1 14.04 0.19 54.44
CA MET A 1 13.04 0.91 53.62
C MET A 1 13.53 0.89 52.18
N GLU A 2 12.99 -0.01 51.35
CA GLU A 2 13.31 -0.05 49.92
C GLU A 2 12.59 1.08 49.18
N LYS A 3 13.31 1.79 48.31
CA LYS A 3 12.73 2.83 47.46
C LYS A 3 11.92 2.18 46.32
N PRO A 4 10.77 2.74 45.94
CA PRO A 4 9.96 2.19 44.85
C PRO A 4 10.71 2.27 43.52
N LYS A 5 10.75 1.16 42.79
CA LYS A 5 11.20 1.12 41.39
C LYS A 5 10.15 1.79 40.51
N ILE A 6 10.50 2.94 39.94
CA ILE A 6 9.70 3.59 38.91
C ILE A 6 9.86 2.74 37.65
N VAL A 7 8.80 2.05 37.26
CA VAL A 7 8.72 1.40 35.95
C VAL A 7 8.39 2.51 34.97
N GLU A 8 9.37 2.93 34.17
CA GLU A 8 9.12 3.82 33.04
C GLU A 8 8.13 3.15 32.10
N GLN A 9 6.88 3.61 32.15
CA GLN A 9 5.89 3.27 31.14
C GLN A 9 6.29 4.00 29.86
N LYS A 10 6.80 3.24 28.89
CA LYS A 10 7.13 3.75 27.56
C LYS A 10 5.82 4.16 26.91
N ILE A 11 5.58 5.47 26.81
CA ILE A 11 4.43 6.03 26.11
C ILE A 11 4.56 5.60 24.64
N PRO A 12 3.54 5.00 24.02
CA PRO A 12 3.59 4.68 22.60
C PRO A 12 3.74 6.00 21.83
N GLU A 13 4.92 6.24 21.26
CA GLU A 13 5.13 7.36 20.36
C GLU A 13 4.46 7.05 19.04
N PHE A 14 3.54 7.91 18.62
CA PHE A 14 2.98 7.87 17.27
C PHE A 14 4.08 8.29 16.29
N MET A 15 4.73 7.30 15.67
CA MET A 15 5.62 7.52 14.54
C MET A 15 4.83 7.28 13.26
N GLN A 16 4.35 8.36 12.63
CA GLN A 16 3.83 8.23 11.28
C GLN A 16 5.04 8.06 10.34
N GLY A 17 5.27 6.81 9.89
CA GLY A 17 6.23 6.54 8.83
C GLY A 17 5.87 7.31 7.56
N ILE A 18 6.85 7.61 6.72
CA ILE A 18 6.57 8.18 5.39
C ILE A 18 5.89 7.08 4.57
N PRO A 19 4.64 7.29 4.10
CA PRO A 19 3.93 6.29 3.30
C PRO A 19 4.68 6.04 2.00
N LEU A 20 4.87 4.76 1.67
CA LEU A 20 5.71 4.33 0.55
C LEU A 20 4.93 4.21 -0.76
N ILE A 21 3.63 3.95 -0.69
CA ILE A 21 2.79 3.65 -1.86
C ILE A 21 1.72 4.73 -2.01
N ASN A 22 1.53 5.24 -3.23
CA ASN A 22 0.45 6.17 -3.53
C ASN A 22 -0.70 5.44 -4.25
N ILE A 23 -1.91 5.59 -3.74
CA ILE A 23 -3.14 5.15 -4.40
C ILE A 23 -3.91 6.39 -4.85
N TYR A 24 -4.18 6.48 -6.15
CA TYR A 24 -5.02 7.52 -6.72
C TYR A 24 -6.39 6.95 -7.04
N ILE A 25 -7.44 7.53 -6.48
CA ILE A 25 -8.83 7.20 -6.80
C ILE A 25 -9.37 8.30 -7.71
N ILE A 26 -9.68 7.90 -8.94
CA ILE A 26 -10.10 8.78 -10.03
C ILE A 26 -11.50 8.38 -10.46
N LYS A 27 -12.41 9.36 -10.48
CA LYS A 27 -13.77 9.14 -10.98
C LYS A 27 -13.86 9.51 -12.45
N ASP A 28 -14.35 8.58 -13.26
CA ASP A 28 -14.60 8.76 -14.70
C ASP A 28 -15.93 8.08 -15.09
N ASN A 29 -16.81 8.81 -15.78
CA ASN A 29 -18.10 8.31 -16.31
C ASN A 29 -18.95 7.45 -15.35
N GLY A 30 -18.94 7.79 -14.04
CA GLY A 30 -19.70 7.06 -13.03
C GLY A 30 -18.99 5.85 -12.42
N ARG A 31 -17.79 5.51 -12.90
CA ARG A 31 -16.91 4.47 -12.37
C ARG A 31 -15.76 5.11 -11.56
N TYR A 32 -15.14 4.32 -10.70
CA TYR A 32 -13.98 4.73 -9.91
C TYR A 32 -12.80 3.81 -10.20
N MET A 33 -11.73 4.42 -10.69
CA MET A 33 -10.46 3.79 -10.96
C MET A 33 -9.52 4.01 -9.78
N ALA A 34 -8.94 2.94 -9.23
CA ALA A 34 -7.83 3.05 -8.30
C ALA A 34 -6.52 2.72 -9.03
N LYS A 35 -5.49 3.54 -8.84
CA LYS A 35 -4.18 3.37 -9.49
C LYS A 35 -3.05 3.43 -8.46
N CYS A 36 -2.13 2.48 -8.54
CA CYS A 36 -0.86 2.43 -7.81
C CYS A 36 0.30 2.57 -8.82
N PRO A 37 0.84 3.78 -9.04
CA PRO A 37 1.89 4.01 -10.02
C PRO A 37 3.20 3.25 -9.72
N GLU A 38 3.54 3.08 -8.45
CA GLU A 38 4.79 2.44 -8.02
C GLU A 38 4.87 0.96 -8.41
N LEU A 39 3.72 0.30 -8.63
CA LEU A 39 3.63 -1.12 -8.98
C LEU A 39 2.94 -1.36 -10.33
N ASP A 40 2.57 -0.29 -11.04
CA ASP A 40 1.80 -0.34 -12.29
C ASP A 40 0.50 -1.16 -12.17
N ILE A 41 -0.23 -0.98 -11.07
CA ILE A 41 -1.49 -1.67 -10.77
C ILE A 41 -2.66 -0.70 -10.90
N ILE A 42 -3.73 -1.18 -11.51
CA ILE A 42 -4.98 -0.46 -11.73
C ILE A 42 -6.17 -1.39 -11.49
N THR A 43 -7.22 -0.87 -10.84
CA THR A 43 -8.52 -1.53 -10.67
C THR A 43 -9.64 -0.55 -10.97
N GLU A 44 -10.82 -1.05 -11.32
CA GLU A 44 -11.99 -0.22 -11.62
C GLU A 44 -13.25 -0.84 -11.02
N MET A 45 -13.99 -0.04 -10.24
CA MET A 45 -15.21 -0.47 -9.54
C MET A 45 -16.32 0.59 -9.63
N ASP A 46 -17.52 0.25 -9.15
CA ASP A 46 -18.68 1.14 -9.18
C ASP A 46 -18.62 2.24 -8.11
N THR A 47 -17.91 1.99 -7.00
CA THR A 47 -17.71 2.97 -5.93
C THR A 47 -16.24 3.19 -5.59
N SER A 48 -15.93 4.35 -5.02
CA SER A 48 -14.57 4.67 -4.57
C SER A 48 -14.04 3.72 -3.49
N GLU A 49 -14.93 3.23 -2.60
CA GLU A 49 -14.58 2.29 -1.54
C GLU A 49 -14.26 0.91 -2.11
N GLU A 50 -15.08 0.42 -3.04
CA GLU A 50 -14.80 -0.83 -3.74
C GLU A 50 -13.49 -0.74 -4.54
N ALA A 51 -13.23 0.39 -5.22
CA ALA A 51 -11.99 0.59 -5.95
C ALA A 51 -10.77 0.54 -5.01
N LEU A 52 -10.86 1.20 -3.84
CA LEU A 52 -9.82 1.14 -2.81
C LEU A 52 -9.62 -0.29 -2.29
N ASN A 53 -10.70 -1.00 -1.94
CA ASN A 53 -10.60 -2.37 -1.45
C ASN A 53 -10.00 -3.31 -2.50
N SER A 54 -10.46 -3.19 -3.75
CA SER A 54 -10.00 -3.99 -4.87
C SER A 54 -8.50 -3.77 -5.15
N ILE A 55 -8.00 -2.53 -5.13
CA ILE A 55 -6.58 -2.30 -5.34
C ILE A 55 -5.75 -2.83 -4.16
N LEU A 56 -6.22 -2.70 -2.91
CA LEU A 56 -5.50 -3.23 -1.75
C LEU A 56 -5.40 -4.77 -1.77
N GLU A 57 -6.43 -5.45 -2.26
CA GLU A 57 -6.40 -6.91 -2.49
C GLU A 57 -5.43 -7.26 -3.61
N MET A 58 -5.51 -6.55 -4.75
CA MET A 58 -4.60 -6.74 -5.88
C MET A 58 -3.13 -6.50 -5.50
N LEU A 59 -2.83 -5.55 -4.61
CA LEU A 59 -1.48 -5.32 -4.09
C LEU A 59 -0.94 -6.56 -3.36
N LYS A 60 -1.77 -7.21 -2.52
CA LYS A 60 -1.39 -8.42 -1.79
C LYS A 60 -1.18 -9.60 -2.73
N GLU A 61 -2.13 -9.82 -3.65
CA GLU A 61 -2.03 -10.88 -4.65
C GLU A 61 -0.80 -10.71 -5.54
N TYR A 62 -0.52 -9.47 -5.97
CA TYR A 62 0.66 -9.14 -6.75
C TYR A 62 1.95 -9.40 -5.98
N ALA A 63 2.03 -8.99 -4.71
CA ALA A 63 3.21 -9.21 -3.89
C ALA A 63 3.49 -10.71 -3.69
N GLU A 64 2.45 -11.51 -3.52
CA GLU A 64 2.52 -12.96 -3.41
C GLU A 64 2.95 -13.63 -4.73
N ASP A 65 2.37 -13.26 -5.88
CA ASP A 65 2.85 -13.74 -7.19
C ASP A 65 4.29 -13.31 -7.45
N TYR A 66 4.65 -12.08 -7.03
CA TYR A 66 6.01 -11.57 -7.18
C TYR A 66 7.00 -12.45 -6.42
N ARG A 67 6.74 -12.74 -5.15
CA ARG A 67 7.58 -13.63 -4.33
C ARG A 67 7.73 -15.01 -4.96
N ASN A 68 6.62 -15.59 -5.44
CA ASN A 68 6.63 -16.92 -6.04
C ASN A 68 7.43 -16.99 -7.34
N ARG A 69 7.61 -15.86 -8.03
CA ARG A 69 8.35 -15.75 -9.30
C ARG A 69 9.49 -14.75 -9.22
N GLU A 70 10.05 -14.53 -8.04
CA GLU A 70 10.99 -13.43 -7.78
C GLU A 70 12.19 -13.46 -8.74
N GLY A 71 12.76 -14.64 -8.98
CA GLY A 71 13.91 -14.81 -9.87
C GLY A 71 13.65 -14.40 -11.32
N LEU A 72 12.38 -14.37 -11.76
CA LEU A 72 11.96 -13.85 -13.06
C LEU A 72 11.76 -12.33 -13.00
N TYR A 73 11.01 -11.83 -12.01
CA TYR A 73 10.64 -10.43 -11.96
C TYR A 73 11.77 -9.49 -11.55
N ILE A 74 12.72 -9.94 -10.73
CA ILE A 74 13.90 -9.13 -10.36
C ILE A 74 14.82 -8.86 -11.55
N LYS A 75 14.71 -9.65 -12.62
CA LYS A 75 15.47 -9.49 -13.87
C LYS A 75 14.70 -8.71 -14.93
N SER A 76 13.43 -8.39 -14.69
CA SER A 76 12.59 -7.67 -15.66
C SER A 76 12.86 -6.16 -15.58
N PRO A 77 13.17 -5.48 -16.68
CA PRO A 77 13.38 -4.03 -16.69
C PRO A 77 12.22 -3.24 -16.05
N ASN A 78 10.99 -3.71 -16.28
CA ASN A 78 9.77 -3.04 -15.81
C ASN A 78 9.31 -3.48 -14.42
N ARG A 79 9.95 -4.48 -13.77
CA ARG A 79 9.48 -5.02 -12.48
C ARG A 79 10.58 -5.21 -11.45
N ALA A 80 11.85 -5.11 -11.83
CA ALA A 80 12.97 -5.22 -10.89
C ALA A 80 12.86 -4.18 -9.76
N HIS A 81 12.42 -2.97 -10.11
CA HIS A 81 12.27 -1.86 -9.17
C HIS A 81 11.06 -2.01 -8.22
N HIS A 82 10.19 -3.00 -8.42
CA HIS A 82 9.02 -3.23 -7.54
C HIS A 82 9.39 -3.92 -6.21
N LYS A 83 10.56 -4.59 -6.15
CA LYS A 83 10.95 -5.43 -5.01
C LYS A 83 10.86 -4.73 -3.64
N PRO A 84 11.32 -3.49 -3.45
CA PRO A 84 11.24 -2.81 -2.15
C PRO A 84 9.79 -2.61 -1.67
N TYR A 85 8.85 -2.36 -2.59
CA TYR A 85 7.43 -2.20 -2.26
C TYR A 85 6.78 -3.54 -1.96
N VAL A 86 7.08 -4.57 -2.76
CA VAL A 86 6.61 -5.95 -2.55
C VAL A 86 7.01 -6.45 -1.16
N ASP A 87 8.27 -6.27 -0.77
CA ASP A 87 8.76 -6.69 0.54
C ASP A 87 7.98 -6.03 1.68
N LYS A 88 7.69 -4.73 1.55
CA LYS A 88 6.90 -4.00 2.54
C LYS A 88 5.45 -4.44 2.61
N ILE A 89 4.84 -4.79 1.48
CA ILE A 89 3.47 -5.34 1.44
C ILE A 89 3.44 -6.72 2.11
N LEU A 90 4.46 -7.56 1.88
CA LEU A 90 4.56 -8.90 2.48
C LEU A 90 4.82 -8.84 4.01
N ASP A 91 5.47 -7.79 4.49
CA ASP A 91 5.67 -7.54 5.92
C ASP A 91 4.36 -7.13 6.64
N CYS A 92 3.33 -6.69 5.91
CA CYS A 92 2.03 -6.31 6.49
C CYS A 92 1.26 -7.54 6.99
N LYS A 93 1.04 -7.61 8.30
CA LYS A 93 0.36 -8.75 8.95
C LYS A 93 -1.16 -8.71 8.83
N ASP A 94 -1.72 -7.53 8.59
CA ASP A 94 -3.15 -7.31 8.50
C ASP A 94 -3.47 -6.16 7.53
N LYS A 95 -4.77 -5.88 7.37
CA LYS A 95 -5.24 -4.78 6.51
C LYS A 95 -4.82 -3.40 7.06
N TRP A 96 -4.68 -3.26 8.38
CA TRP A 96 -4.33 -1.99 9.02
C TRP A 96 -2.89 -1.59 8.71
N ALA A 97 -1.94 -2.52 8.82
CA ALA A 97 -0.55 -2.30 8.43
C ALA A 97 -0.42 -1.88 6.95
N LEU A 98 -1.26 -2.45 6.08
CA LEU A 98 -1.29 -2.04 4.68
C LEU A 98 -1.86 -0.62 4.50
N TYR A 99 -2.86 -0.22 5.29
CA TYR A 99 -3.35 1.17 5.31
C TYR A 99 -2.27 2.15 5.76
N GLU A 100 -1.42 1.79 6.72
CA GLU A 100 -0.30 2.63 7.18
C GLU A 100 0.80 2.78 6.11
N LEU A 101 0.90 1.82 5.18
CA LEU A 101 1.87 1.83 4.08
C LEU A 101 1.46 2.75 2.92
N VAL A 102 0.16 3.01 2.76
CA VAL A 102 -0.41 3.70 1.59
C VAL A 102 -0.87 5.12 1.92
N THR A 103 -0.75 6.02 0.94
CA THR A 103 -1.49 7.28 0.91
C THR A 103 -2.57 7.21 -0.15
N VAL A 104 -3.82 7.48 0.22
CA VAL A 104 -4.94 7.52 -0.72
C VAL A 104 -5.25 8.97 -1.07
N LYS A 105 -5.25 9.28 -2.37
CA LYS A 105 -5.56 10.60 -2.93
C LYS A 105 -6.78 10.49 -3.83
N TYR A 106 -7.79 11.30 -3.56
CA TYR A 106 -9.00 11.39 -4.38
C TYR A 106 -8.88 12.58 -5.32
N GLY A 107 -9.26 12.42 -6.58
CA GLY A 107 -9.27 13.55 -7.50
C GLY A 107 -9.84 13.23 -8.87
N HIS A 108 -10.06 14.29 -9.64
CA HIS A 108 -10.36 14.21 -11.06
C HIS A 108 -9.13 14.73 -11.81
N ILE A 109 -8.41 13.85 -12.52
CA ILE A 109 -7.36 14.30 -13.42
C ILE A 109 -8.02 14.64 -14.75
N HIS A 110 -8.31 15.93 -14.95
CA HIS A 110 -8.63 16.47 -16.26
C HIS A 110 -7.32 16.94 -16.90
N VAL A 111 -6.82 16.23 -17.90
CA VAL A 111 -5.78 16.75 -18.80
C VAL A 111 -6.49 17.26 -20.04
N ARG A 112 -6.34 18.56 -20.30
CA ARG A 112 -6.79 19.22 -21.53
C ARG A 112 -5.75 19.07 -22.62
#